data_AF-A0A0T6BBS2-F1
#
_entry.id   AF-A0A0T6BBS2-F1
#
_cell.length_a   1.000
_cell.length_b   1.000
_cell.length_c   1.000
_cell.angle_alpha   90.00
_cell.angle_beta   90.00
_cell.angle_gamma   90.00
#
_symmetry.space_group_name_H-M   'P 1'
#
loop_
_entity.id
_entity.type
_entity.pdbx_description
1 polymer ?
#
loop_
_entity_poly.entity_id
_entity_poly.type
_entity_poly.pdbx_seq_one_letter_code
_entity_poly.pdbx_strand_id
1 'polypeptide(L)'
;QVPLGSLQRTGDNILSLARGMAQGHQLSDIESHKAGNLVFFDFLGAFVVRWPMAVSDVINTLSVIFSIYTVIQNSKENKSVVSKHTYFKKLFNAMGAIVGTWFTSAFFSLVIAISLNLLDRTMAWYGRPLWVFFLYMVPTTLVSMFVIYLHAKYNHKDIDVWPWTIFQIYFDAYQLIWTVVLTFGIIFRIRSSFIALLSAIFMAIGNLLKSKLFRKQKDGKWLIFHVVILGLPFVQGFYLLIGALYLFIPIMGRAGAGNNSEILISLMISVLFALQISFAIPLILLVRDSYKVFNLLLGIFLISIGVLLLTPLGFPYSGDPRAPAPQKFMLSHTKRTFHDASGDVIRESSGYWIIDLDINSPHTVDRFVPEVATAQLVDKDCTDYLYCGLPYLVPVLSMIWKTHFIPAPPPIFDKPTVMKVLNRTKTTIGERITIEMTGPSHMGFMFSPVSGVELDSWSLSSNPLLTTIPWNQRQTYFIFYGCGYELVPLKFSLNFKVPKEHTGPIVDVAATGHYFFGPSKNTEDFRKIISQFPPWTAVTSWSASYESWVF
;
A
#
# COMPACT_ATOMS: atom_id res chain seq x y z
N GLN A 1 -9.76 19.08 -7.92
CA GLN A 1 -9.23 19.44 -9.26
C GLN A 1 -7.73 19.17 -9.28
N VAL A 2 -7.17 18.65 -10.37
CA VAL A 2 -5.71 18.53 -10.54
C VAL A 2 -5.16 19.91 -10.92
N PRO A 3 -4.18 20.48 -10.19
CA PRO A 3 -3.61 21.77 -10.55
C PRO A 3 -3.00 21.72 -11.96
N LEU A 4 -3.24 22.75 -12.77
CA LEU A 4 -2.73 22.82 -14.15
C LEU A 4 -1.20 22.64 -14.21
N GLY A 5 -0.49 23.22 -13.23
CA GLY A 5 0.96 23.08 -13.11
C GLY A 5 1.43 21.63 -12.90
N SER A 6 0.61 20.75 -12.32
CA SER A 6 0.93 19.33 -12.22
C SER A 6 0.90 18.66 -13.58
N LEU A 7 -0.12 18.94 -14.41
CA LEU A 7 -0.21 18.41 -15.77
C LEU A 7 0.95 18.89 -16.64
N GLN A 8 1.26 20.19 -16.58
CA GLN A 8 2.39 20.77 -17.31
C GLN A 8 3.72 20.12 -16.91
N ARG A 9 4.02 20.04 -15.60
CA ARG A 9 5.26 19.42 -15.12
C ARG A 9 5.38 17.94 -15.49
N THR A 10 4.28 17.20 -15.43
CA THR A 10 4.26 15.81 -15.91
C THR A 10 4.56 15.75 -17.40
N GLY A 11 3.95 16.62 -18.21
CA GLY A 11 4.25 16.75 -19.63
C GLY A 11 5.72 17.08 -19.89
N ASP A 12 6.27 18.08 -19.21
CA ASP A 12 7.67 18.52 -19.34
C ASP A 12 8.66 17.41 -18.96
N ASN A 13 8.36 16.67 -17.89
CA ASN A 13 9.16 15.53 -17.45
C ASN A 13 9.13 14.38 -18.46
N ILE A 14 7.94 14.02 -18.96
CA ILE A 14 7.79 12.97 -19.97
C ILE A 14 8.48 13.38 -21.27
N LEU A 15 8.31 14.63 -21.72
CA LEU A 15 8.93 15.15 -22.92
C LEU A 15 10.46 15.16 -22.80
N SER A 16 11.00 15.64 -21.67
CA SER A 16 12.43 15.62 -21.39
C SER A 16 12.99 14.20 -21.38
N LEU A 17 12.30 13.26 -20.74
CA LEU A 17 12.68 11.85 -20.71
C LEU A 17 12.65 11.24 -22.12
N ALA A 18 11.56 11.44 -22.86
CA ALA A 18 11.39 10.92 -24.22
C ALA A 18 12.45 11.47 -25.17
N ARG A 19 12.76 12.78 -25.10
CA ARG A 19 13.85 13.39 -25.86
C ARG A 19 15.21 12.81 -25.48
N GLY A 20 15.48 12.69 -24.17
CA GLY A 20 16.73 12.11 -23.68
C GLY A 20 16.92 10.66 -24.12
N MET A 21 15.85 9.87 -24.13
CA MET A 21 15.85 8.49 -24.66
C MET A 21 16.08 8.49 -26.17
N ALA A 22 15.33 9.30 -26.93
CA ALA A 22 15.40 9.32 -28.39
C ALA A 22 16.75 9.83 -28.93
N GLN A 23 17.41 10.74 -28.21
CA GLN A 23 18.70 11.33 -28.60
C GLN A 23 19.90 10.61 -27.98
N GLY A 24 19.68 9.68 -27.04
CA GLY A 24 20.73 8.95 -26.34
C GLY A 24 21.31 7.81 -27.18
N HIS A 25 22.64 7.73 -27.27
CA HIS A 25 23.33 6.61 -27.91
C HIS A 25 23.19 5.30 -27.10
N GLN A 26 22.75 5.37 -25.84
CA GLN A 26 22.60 4.21 -24.96
C GLN A 26 21.54 3.21 -25.46
N LEU A 27 20.53 3.67 -26.23
CA LEU A 27 19.55 2.77 -26.86
C LEU A 27 20.09 2.12 -28.14
N SER A 28 21.15 2.66 -28.74
CA SER A 28 21.76 2.09 -29.94
C SER A 28 22.68 0.91 -29.66
N ASP A 29 23.22 0.82 -28.43
CA ASP A 29 24.02 -0.33 -27.97
C ASP A 29 23.67 -0.66 -26.51
N ILE A 30 22.52 -1.33 -26.38
CA ILE A 30 21.93 -1.70 -25.08
C ILE A 30 22.86 -2.66 -24.33
N GLU A 31 23.57 -3.56 -25.02
CA GLU A 31 24.39 -4.58 -24.36
C GLU A 31 25.68 -3.99 -23.78
N SER A 32 26.33 -3.02 -24.42
CA SER A 32 27.51 -2.34 -23.83
C SER A 32 27.14 -1.38 -22.69
N HIS A 33 25.92 -0.85 -22.69
CA HIS A 33 25.40 0.08 -21.67
C HIS A 33 24.53 -0.57 -20.61
N LYS A 34 24.44 -1.91 -20.62
CA LYS A 34 23.79 -2.72 -19.60
C LYS A 34 24.63 -2.68 -18.33
N ALA A 35 24.60 -1.55 -17.63
CA ALA A 35 24.94 -1.55 -16.22
C ALA A 35 24.05 -2.61 -15.59
N GLY A 36 24.64 -3.69 -15.07
CA GLY A 36 23.90 -4.82 -14.54
C GLY A 36 23.05 -4.42 -13.33
N ASN A 37 22.99 -5.26 -12.30
CA ASN A 37 22.25 -4.85 -11.11
C ASN A 37 22.92 -3.62 -10.46
N LEU A 38 22.22 -2.49 -10.47
CA LEU A 38 22.62 -1.25 -9.82
C LEU A 38 21.92 -1.12 -8.47
N VAL A 39 22.69 -0.69 -7.47
CA VAL A 39 22.13 -0.18 -6.22
C VAL A 39 22.13 1.33 -6.33
N PHE A 40 20.95 1.92 -6.16
CA PHE A 40 20.79 3.36 -6.14
C PHE A 40 19.84 3.76 -5.02
N PHE A 41 20.14 4.90 -4.41
CA PHE A 41 19.28 5.52 -3.41
C PHE A 41 19.56 7.00 -3.35
N ASP A 42 18.56 7.75 -2.92
CA ASP A 42 18.68 9.18 -2.70
C ASP A 42 19.20 9.45 -1.29
N PHE A 43 20.24 10.28 -1.19
CA PHE A 43 20.85 10.65 0.08
C PHE A 43 20.35 12.03 0.50
N LEU A 44 19.43 12.06 1.45
CA LEU A 44 18.79 13.26 2.01
C LEU A 44 18.13 14.21 1.00
N GLY A 45 17.85 13.75 -0.23
CA GLY A 45 17.37 14.62 -1.32
C GLY A 45 18.46 15.51 -1.92
N ALA A 46 19.72 15.34 -1.53
CA ALA A 46 20.83 16.16 -2.00
C ALA A 46 21.46 15.60 -3.28
N PHE A 47 21.64 14.28 -3.36
CA PHE A 47 22.17 13.61 -4.54
C PHE A 47 21.83 12.11 -4.53
N VAL A 48 21.83 11.51 -5.72
CA VAL A 48 21.60 10.07 -5.89
C VAL A 48 22.93 9.33 -5.86
N VAL A 49 23.08 8.40 -4.92
CA VAL A 49 24.17 7.43 -4.94
C VAL A 49 23.83 6.34 -5.95
N ARG A 50 24.77 6.02 -6.84
CA ARG A 50 24.65 4.95 -7.82
C ARG A 50 25.96 4.16 -7.89
N TRP A 51 25.91 2.87 -7.58
CA TRP A 51 27.07 1.99 -7.74
C TRP A 51 26.67 0.60 -8.26
N PRO A 52 27.60 -0.13 -8.90
CA PRO A 52 27.39 -1.53 -9.27
C PRO A 52 27.17 -2.42 -8.04
N MET A 53 26.36 -3.48 -8.18
CA MET A 53 26.10 -4.45 -7.10
C MET A 53 27.37 -5.04 -6.49
N ALA A 54 28.40 -5.33 -7.30
CA ALA A 54 29.68 -5.85 -6.81
C ALA A 54 30.37 -4.89 -5.82
N VAL A 55 30.29 -3.58 -6.06
CA VAL A 55 30.83 -2.56 -5.14
C VAL A 55 30.03 -2.56 -3.85
N SER A 56 28.70 -2.67 -3.94
CA SER A 56 27.82 -2.80 -2.78
C SER A 56 28.17 -4.02 -1.93
N ASP A 57 28.42 -5.18 -2.56
CA ASP A 57 28.74 -6.42 -1.87
C ASP A 57 30.05 -6.30 -1.09
N VAL A 58 31.08 -5.68 -1.67
CA VAL A 58 32.36 -5.42 -1.00
C VAL A 58 32.18 -4.48 0.20
N ILE A 59 31.51 -3.33 0.02
CA ILE A 59 31.29 -2.35 1.10
C ILE A 59 30.48 -2.98 2.24
N ASN A 60 29.40 -3.71 1.91
CA ASN A 60 28.56 -4.37 2.88
C ASN A 60 29.33 -5.45 3.66
N THR A 61 30.13 -6.27 2.97
CA THR A 61 30.94 -7.33 3.61
C THR A 61 31.99 -6.76 4.57
N LEU A 62 32.71 -5.72 4.14
CA LEU A 62 33.69 -5.04 5.00
C LEU A 62 33.02 -4.42 6.24
N SER A 63 31.82 -3.85 6.06
CA SER A 63 31.04 -3.27 7.16
C SER A 63 30.54 -4.32 8.15
N VAL A 64 30.15 -5.52 7.68
CA VAL A 64 29.80 -6.65 8.55
C VAL A 64 31.00 -7.09 9.39
N ILE A 65 32.17 -7.28 8.76
CA ILE A 65 33.41 -7.67 9.45
C ILE A 65 33.78 -6.62 10.50
N PHE A 66 33.74 -5.34 10.11
CA PHE A 66 34.05 -4.23 11.00
C PHE A 66 33.09 -4.13 12.19
N SER A 67 31.79 -4.33 11.94
CA SER A 67 30.77 -4.36 12.98
C SER A 67 31.04 -5.47 14.01
N ILE A 68 31.25 -6.71 13.55
CA ILE A 68 31.56 -7.86 14.42
C ILE A 68 32.83 -7.61 15.25
N TYR A 69 33.87 -7.05 14.61
CA TYR A 69 35.12 -6.71 15.28
C TYR A 69 34.90 -5.75 16.46
N THR A 70 34.14 -4.66 16.26
CA THR A 70 33.89 -3.66 17.32
C THR A 70 33.11 -4.24 18.50
N VAL A 71 32.14 -5.13 18.27
CA VAL A 71 31.40 -5.82 19.34
C VAL A 71 32.31 -6.75 20.15
N ILE A 72 33.20 -7.50 19.48
CA ILE A 72 34.19 -8.35 20.16
C ILE A 72 35.16 -7.50 20.98
N GLN A 73 35.59 -6.34 20.46
CA GLN A 73 36.44 -5.41 21.18
C GLN A 73 35.76 -4.88 22.44
N ASN A 74 34.49 -4.45 22.36
CA ASN A 74 33.71 -4.02 23.52
C ASN A 74 33.59 -5.10 24.60
N SER A 75 33.40 -6.36 24.20
CA SER A 75 33.37 -7.49 25.13
C SER A 75 34.71 -7.66 25.87
N LYS A 76 35.85 -7.45 25.19
CA LYS A 76 37.18 -7.49 25.81
C LYS A 76 37.41 -6.32 26.78
N GLU A 77 36.95 -5.12 26.42
CA GLU A 77 37.10 -3.91 27.25
C GLU A 77 36.29 -3.99 28.55
N ASN A 78 35.13 -4.64 28.54
CA ASN A 78 34.29 -4.83 29.72
C ASN A 78 34.61 -6.10 30.53
N LYS A 79 35.70 -6.82 30.20
CA LYS A 79 36.09 -8.08 30.86
C LYS A 79 36.30 -7.95 32.37
N SER A 80 36.71 -6.78 32.86
CA SER A 80 36.89 -6.51 34.30
C SER A 80 35.57 -6.45 35.07
N VAL A 81 34.45 -6.24 34.39
CA VAL A 81 33.11 -6.10 34.99
C VAL A 81 32.25 -7.33 34.70
N VAL A 82 32.33 -7.89 33.48
CA VAL A 82 31.51 -9.03 33.03
C VAL A 82 32.38 -10.00 32.25
N SER A 83 32.27 -11.31 32.56
CA SER A 83 32.97 -12.35 31.79
C SER A 83 32.53 -12.35 30.32
N LYS A 84 33.43 -12.77 29.40
CA LYS A 84 33.10 -12.85 27.97
C LYS A 84 31.86 -13.71 27.71
N HIS A 85 31.75 -14.85 28.38
CA HIS A 85 30.60 -15.75 28.22
C HIS A 85 29.29 -15.09 28.68
N THR A 86 29.30 -14.45 29.85
CA THR A 86 28.14 -13.74 30.39
C THR A 86 27.75 -12.54 29.52
N TYR A 87 28.73 -11.83 28.94
CA TYR A 87 28.50 -10.71 28.03
C TYR A 87 27.69 -11.15 26.80
N PHE A 88 28.16 -12.17 26.09
CA PHE A 88 27.47 -12.68 24.90
C PHE A 88 26.12 -13.32 25.25
N LYS A 89 26.01 -14.04 26.38
CA LYS A 89 24.71 -14.56 26.85
C LYS A 89 23.69 -13.44 27.05
N LYS A 90 24.07 -12.36 27.75
CA LYS A 90 23.18 -11.22 27.98
C LYS A 90 22.91 -10.42 26.70
N LEU A 91 23.88 -10.35 25.79
CA LEU A 91 23.70 -9.76 24.47
C LEU A 91 22.63 -10.49 23.66
N PHE A 92 22.71 -11.82 23.55
CA PHE A 92 21.72 -12.60 22.80
C PHE A 92 20.33 -12.53 23.44
N ASN A 93 20.26 -12.52 24.77
CA ASN A 93 18.99 -12.26 25.47
C ASN A 93 18.44 -10.86 25.16
N ALA A 94 19.29 -9.84 25.13
CA ALA A 94 18.90 -8.48 24.76
C ALA A 94 18.43 -8.40 23.30
N MET A 95 19.06 -9.13 22.37
CA MET A 95 18.57 -9.24 20.99
C MET A 95 17.14 -9.81 20.94
N GLY A 96 16.87 -10.87 21.70
CA GLY A 96 15.53 -11.44 21.82
C GLY A 96 14.51 -10.43 22.37
N ALA A 97 14.89 -9.65 23.38
CA ALA A 97 14.04 -8.60 23.96
C ALA A 97 13.74 -7.48 22.96
N ILE A 98 14.74 -7.06 22.17
CA ILE A 98 14.58 -6.05 21.10
C ILE A 98 13.60 -6.55 20.04
N VAL A 99 13.75 -7.79 19.57
CA VAL A 99 12.79 -8.38 18.63
C VAL A 99 11.38 -8.44 19.26
N GLY A 100 11.30 -8.76 20.54
CA GLY A 100 10.05 -8.69 21.31
C GLY A 100 9.41 -7.30 21.35
N THR A 101 10.20 -6.21 21.32
CA THR A 101 9.65 -4.85 21.29
C THR A 101 8.95 -4.53 19.97
N TRP A 102 9.40 -5.11 18.86
CA TRP A 102 8.76 -4.94 17.56
C TRP A 102 7.38 -5.58 17.54
N PHE A 103 7.26 -6.82 18.03
CA PHE A 103 5.98 -7.52 18.12
C PHE A 103 5.00 -6.84 19.08
N THR A 104 5.47 -6.44 20.26
CA THR A 104 4.62 -5.74 21.24
C THR A 104 4.19 -4.36 20.73
N SER A 105 5.08 -3.59 20.08
CA SER A 105 4.72 -2.30 19.49
C SER A 105 3.72 -2.44 18.35
N ALA A 106 3.88 -3.45 17.48
CA ALA A 106 2.94 -3.75 16.41
C ALA A 106 1.57 -4.16 16.96
N PHE A 107 1.54 -4.98 18.01
CA PHE A 107 0.31 -5.35 18.70
C PHE A 107 -0.43 -4.14 19.29
N PHE A 108 0.27 -3.26 20.02
CA PHE A 108 -0.34 -2.03 20.55
C PHE A 108 -0.85 -1.10 19.44
N SER A 109 -0.10 -0.96 18.35
CA SER A 109 -0.52 -0.15 17.20
C SER A 109 -1.76 -0.72 16.51
N LEU A 110 -1.87 -2.04 16.44
CA LEU A 110 -3.06 -2.73 15.95
C LEU A 110 -4.28 -2.46 16.85
N VAL A 111 -4.11 -2.53 18.18
CA VAL A 111 -5.18 -2.21 19.14
C VAL A 111 -5.65 -0.77 18.97
N ILE A 112 -4.74 0.18 18.78
CA ILE A 112 -5.07 1.59 18.50
C ILE A 112 -5.87 1.70 17.20
N ALA A 113 -5.40 1.07 16.11
CA ALA A 113 -6.09 1.10 14.82
C ALA A 113 -7.49 0.48 14.88
N ILE A 114 -7.65 -0.66 15.54
CA ILE A 114 -8.96 -1.30 15.73
C ILE A 114 -9.88 -0.39 16.55
N SER A 115 -9.37 0.23 17.61
CA SER A 115 -10.15 1.16 18.45
C SER A 115 -10.63 2.37 17.64
N LEU A 116 -9.78 2.95 16.78
CA LEU A 116 -10.16 4.06 15.91
C LEU A 116 -11.22 3.65 14.88
N ASN A 117 -11.13 2.43 14.35
CA ASN A 117 -12.16 1.88 13.47
C ASN A 117 -13.50 1.70 14.16
N LEU A 118 -13.51 1.21 15.41
CA LEU A 118 -14.76 1.04 16.18
C LEU A 118 -15.39 2.37 16.60
N LEU A 119 -14.61 3.46 16.63
CA LEU A 119 -15.05 4.80 17.03
C LEU A 119 -15.36 5.72 15.84
N ASP A 120 -15.35 5.21 14.60
CA ASP A 120 -15.55 5.99 13.37
C ASP A 120 -14.58 7.20 13.28
N ARG A 121 -13.31 6.94 13.62
CA ARG A 121 -12.22 7.93 13.62
C ARG A 121 -11.01 7.48 12.80
N THR A 122 -11.28 6.59 11.85
CA THR A 122 -10.32 6.03 10.91
C THR A 122 -9.76 7.08 9.94
N MET A 123 -8.50 6.89 9.56
CA MET A 123 -7.77 7.67 8.57
C MET A 123 -7.50 9.11 8.98
N ALA A 124 -7.54 9.49 10.26
CA ALA A 124 -7.27 10.86 10.70
C ALA A 124 -5.96 11.46 10.10
N TRP A 125 -4.97 10.60 9.85
CA TRP A 125 -3.70 10.95 9.20
C TRP A 125 -3.78 11.28 7.71
N TYR A 126 -4.90 11.01 7.02
CA TYR A 126 -5.03 11.20 5.58
C TYR A 126 -4.90 12.67 5.18
N GLY A 127 -5.73 13.54 5.75
CA GLY A 127 -5.63 14.98 5.56
C GLY A 127 -4.55 15.64 6.40
N ARG A 128 -4.10 14.98 7.48
CA ARG A 128 -3.11 15.52 8.42
C ARG A 128 -2.11 14.45 8.84
N PRO A 129 -1.08 14.18 8.01
CA PRO A 129 -0.09 13.12 8.25
C PRO A 129 0.61 13.18 9.62
N LEU A 130 0.63 14.34 10.27
CA LEU A 130 1.15 14.50 11.64
C LEU A 130 0.47 13.58 12.66
N TRP A 131 -0.79 13.18 12.45
CA TRP A 131 -1.45 12.21 13.33
C TRP A 131 -0.74 10.86 13.40
N VAL A 132 -0.01 10.45 12.35
CA VAL A 132 0.83 9.24 12.38
C VAL A 132 1.85 9.29 13.52
N PHE A 133 2.43 10.46 13.77
CA PHE A 133 3.40 10.63 14.85
C PHE A 133 2.76 10.36 16.22
N PHE A 134 1.62 11.00 16.48
CA PHE A 134 0.95 10.90 17.77
C PHE A 134 0.29 9.54 18.01
N LEU A 135 -0.32 8.97 16.98
CA LEU A 135 -1.08 7.72 17.08
C LEU A 135 -0.22 6.47 17.04
N TYR A 136 0.91 6.52 16.34
CA TYR A 136 1.73 5.32 16.10
C TYR A 136 3.17 5.50 16.57
N MET A 137 3.87 6.57 16.19
CA MET A 137 5.29 6.72 16.56
C MET A 137 5.51 6.91 18.08
N VAL A 138 4.67 7.71 18.74
CA VAL A 138 4.74 7.94 20.20
C VAL A 138 4.45 6.64 20.98
N PRO A 139 3.35 5.90 20.72
CA PRO A 139 3.10 4.61 21.36
C PRO A 139 4.19 3.57 21.08
N THR A 140 4.68 3.45 19.84
CA THR A 140 5.80 2.55 19.52
C THR A 140 7.03 2.86 20.36
N THR A 141 7.35 4.15 20.54
CA THR A 141 8.47 4.59 21.40
C THR A 141 8.23 4.21 22.85
N LEU A 142 7.05 4.54 23.38
CA LEU A 142 6.68 4.25 24.77
C LEU A 142 6.76 2.76 25.07
N VAL A 143 6.12 1.92 24.25
CA VAL A 143 6.11 0.46 24.41
C VAL A 143 7.52 -0.10 24.29
N SER A 144 8.29 0.31 23.29
CA SER A 144 9.66 -0.18 23.11
C SER A 144 10.57 0.19 24.28
N MET A 145 10.53 1.45 24.75
CA MET A 145 11.31 1.88 25.92
C MET A 145 10.88 1.15 27.19
N PHE A 146 9.57 0.98 27.40
CA PHE A 146 9.04 0.31 28.58
C PHE A 146 9.42 -1.17 28.64
N VAL A 147 9.28 -1.90 27.53
CA VAL A 147 9.67 -3.32 27.44
C VAL A 147 11.17 -3.50 27.67
N ILE A 148 12.02 -2.66 27.06
CA ILE A 148 13.48 -2.72 27.27
C ILE A 148 13.84 -2.37 28.71
N TYR A 149 13.21 -1.35 29.31
CA TYR A 149 13.42 -0.98 30.70
C TYR A 149 13.05 -2.12 31.65
N LEU A 150 11.88 -2.75 31.46
CA LEU A 150 11.46 -3.89 32.27
C LEU A 150 12.41 -5.07 32.09
N HIS A 151 12.73 -5.44 30.84
CA HIS A 151 13.67 -6.52 30.56
C HIS A 151 15.01 -6.26 31.25
N ALA A 152 15.58 -5.06 31.12
CA ALA A 152 16.84 -4.71 31.78
C ALA A 152 16.74 -4.81 33.31
N LYS A 153 15.64 -4.30 33.88
CA LYS A 153 15.38 -4.33 35.33
C LYS A 153 15.25 -5.74 35.91
N TYR A 154 14.75 -6.72 35.15
CA TYR A 154 14.60 -8.10 35.62
C TYR A 154 15.80 -8.99 35.28
N ASN A 155 16.38 -8.87 34.09
CA ASN A 155 17.46 -9.76 33.61
C ASN A 155 18.88 -9.35 34.04
N HIS A 156 19.03 -8.18 34.68
CA HIS A 156 20.31 -7.70 35.20
C HIS A 156 20.32 -7.50 36.73
N LYS A 157 19.33 -8.06 37.45
CA LYS A 157 19.29 -8.03 38.93
C LYS A 157 20.43 -8.80 39.59
N ASP A 158 20.97 -9.76 38.86
CA ASP A 158 22.00 -10.71 39.27
C ASP A 158 23.41 -10.11 39.34
N ILE A 159 23.59 -8.86 38.87
CA ILE A 159 24.89 -8.22 38.82
C ILE A 159 24.74 -6.74 39.16
N ASP A 160 25.50 -6.25 40.15
CA ASP A 160 25.66 -4.81 40.45
C ASP A 160 26.48 -4.12 39.35
N VAL A 161 25.92 -4.06 38.13
CA VAL A 161 26.59 -3.46 36.98
C VAL A 161 26.25 -1.99 36.87
N TRP A 162 27.27 -1.19 36.57
CA TRP A 162 27.10 0.20 36.13
C TRP A 162 26.11 0.31 34.94
N PRO A 163 25.14 1.25 34.97
CA PRO A 163 24.14 1.45 33.91
C PRO A 163 24.71 1.54 32.50
N TRP A 164 25.91 2.12 32.37
CA TRP A 164 26.64 2.25 31.10
C TRP A 164 27.03 0.92 30.45
N THR A 165 27.31 -0.12 31.23
CA THR A 165 27.64 -1.44 30.69
C THR A 165 26.39 -2.14 30.20
N ILE A 166 25.26 -1.99 30.90
CA ILE A 166 23.95 -2.50 30.45
C ILE A 166 23.58 -1.81 29.15
N PHE A 167 23.66 -0.48 29.09
CA PHE A 167 23.46 0.27 27.85
C PHE A 167 24.33 -0.26 26.71
N GLN A 168 25.63 -0.52 26.97
CA GLN A 168 26.53 -1.03 25.94
C GLN A 168 26.10 -2.39 25.39
N ILE A 169 25.63 -3.30 26.25
CA ILE A 169 25.13 -4.61 25.83
C ILE A 169 23.94 -4.45 24.88
N TYR A 170 22.99 -3.55 25.20
CA TYR A 170 21.85 -3.27 24.32
C TYR A 170 22.26 -2.58 23.03
N PHE A 171 23.21 -1.65 23.09
CA PHE A 171 23.74 -0.99 21.90
C PHE A 171 24.41 -1.99 20.95
N ASP A 172 25.25 -2.88 21.48
CA ASP A 172 25.88 -3.95 20.70
C ASP A 172 24.85 -4.96 20.19
N ALA A 173 23.77 -5.23 20.93
CA ALA A 173 22.66 -6.07 20.47
C ALA A 173 21.94 -5.46 19.26
N TYR A 174 21.61 -4.16 19.30
CA TYR A 174 21.06 -3.45 18.13
C TYR A 174 22.03 -3.45 16.95
N GLN A 175 23.32 -3.21 17.20
CA GLN A 175 24.34 -3.27 16.15
C GLN A 175 24.40 -4.66 15.50
N LEU A 176 24.38 -5.74 16.29
CA LEU A 176 24.39 -7.11 15.76
C LEU A 176 23.11 -7.45 15.00
N ILE A 177 21.93 -7.00 15.45
CA ILE A 177 20.68 -7.15 14.70
C ILE A 177 20.82 -6.54 13.30
N TRP A 178 21.28 -5.29 13.20
CA TRP A 178 21.49 -4.63 11.91
C TRP A 178 22.58 -5.30 11.07
N THR A 179 23.59 -5.88 11.71
CA THR A 179 24.64 -6.66 11.04
C THR A 179 24.08 -7.95 10.44
N VAL A 180 23.17 -8.63 11.15
CA VAL A 180 22.45 -9.81 10.66
C VAL A 180 21.55 -9.43 9.47
N VAL A 181 20.78 -8.34 9.58
CA VAL A 181 19.95 -7.82 8.48
C VAL A 181 20.80 -7.48 7.25
N LEU A 182 21.95 -6.83 7.44
CA LEU A 182 22.88 -6.52 6.36
C LEU A 182 23.44 -7.78 5.71
N THR A 183 23.77 -8.80 6.50
CA THR A 183 24.27 -10.09 6.02
C THR A 183 23.22 -10.80 5.16
N PHE A 184 21.96 -10.83 5.60
CA PHE A 184 20.86 -11.34 4.79
C PHE A 184 20.68 -10.52 3.50
N GLY A 185 20.83 -9.20 3.57
CA GLY A 185 20.81 -8.33 2.40
C GLY A 185 21.86 -8.68 1.35
N ILE A 186 23.06 -9.10 1.78
CA ILE A 186 24.12 -9.59 0.88
C ILE A 186 23.74 -10.95 0.28
N ILE A 187 23.35 -11.92 1.13
CA ILE A 187 23.03 -13.29 0.69
C ILE A 187 21.91 -13.31 -0.34
N PHE A 188 20.84 -12.54 -0.11
CA PHE A 188 19.68 -12.46 -1.01
C PHE A 188 19.82 -11.36 -2.07
N ARG A 189 20.97 -10.68 -2.16
CA ARG A 189 21.24 -9.58 -3.10
C ARG A 189 20.15 -8.49 -3.09
N ILE A 190 19.69 -8.11 -1.90
CA ILE A 190 18.67 -7.08 -1.69
C ILE A 190 19.29 -5.70 -1.89
N ARG A 191 18.79 -4.96 -2.89
CA ARG A 191 19.30 -3.62 -3.26
C ARG A 191 19.06 -2.55 -2.20
N SER A 192 18.04 -2.69 -1.36
CA SER A 192 17.76 -1.78 -0.24
C SER A 192 18.62 -2.05 1.01
N SER A 193 19.60 -2.96 0.94
CA SER A 193 20.53 -3.26 2.04
C SER A 193 21.34 -2.05 2.52
N PHE A 194 21.42 -0.96 1.74
CA PHE A 194 22.05 0.29 2.15
C PHE A 194 21.45 0.88 3.45
N ILE A 195 20.18 0.62 3.75
CA ILE A 195 19.53 1.07 5.00
C ILE A 195 20.18 0.37 6.21
N ALA A 196 20.39 -0.94 6.09
CA ALA A 196 21.07 -1.73 7.11
C ALA A 196 22.56 -1.39 7.18
N LEU A 197 23.20 -1.11 6.03
CA LEU A 197 24.58 -0.64 5.95
C LEU A 197 24.78 0.62 6.79
N LEU A 198 23.97 1.66 6.56
CA LEU A 198 24.06 2.93 7.29
C LEU A 198 23.89 2.72 8.80
N SER A 199 22.94 1.88 9.20
CA SER A 199 22.74 1.58 10.62
C SER A 199 23.95 0.86 11.21
N ALA A 200 24.40 -0.24 10.59
CA ALA A 200 25.50 -1.06 11.10
C ALA A 200 26.84 -0.32 11.13
N ILE A 201 27.21 0.38 10.05
CA ILE A 201 28.52 1.04 9.93
C ILE A 201 28.65 2.21 10.90
N PHE A 202 27.63 3.04 11.05
CA PHE A 202 27.70 4.19 11.96
C PHE A 202 27.72 3.75 13.43
N MET A 203 26.98 2.70 13.80
CA MET A 203 27.10 2.11 15.13
C MET A 203 28.50 1.54 15.39
N ALA A 204 29.09 0.85 14.41
CA ALA A 204 30.45 0.33 14.52
C ALA A 204 31.50 1.46 14.63
N ILE A 205 31.36 2.53 13.83
CA ILE A 205 32.21 3.73 13.93
C ILE A 205 32.08 4.36 15.32
N GLY A 206 30.85 4.47 15.85
CA GLY A 206 30.58 4.96 17.20
C GLY A 206 31.30 4.15 18.27
N ASN A 207 31.23 2.82 18.19
CA ASN A 207 31.92 1.92 19.09
C ASN A 207 33.45 2.04 19.00
N LEU A 208 34.01 2.11 17.79
CA LEU A 208 35.46 2.29 17.60
C LEU A 208 35.95 3.61 18.18
N LEU A 209 35.33 4.72 17.80
CA LEU A 209 35.73 6.06 18.22
C LEU A 209 35.53 6.25 19.74
N LYS A 210 34.49 5.68 20.33
CA LYS A 210 34.33 5.60 21.78
C LYS A 210 35.55 4.98 22.46
N SER A 211 35.98 3.80 22.02
CA SER A 211 37.11 3.10 22.63
C SER A 211 38.42 3.90 22.59
N LYS A 212 38.60 4.71 21.54
CA LYS A 212 39.77 5.58 21.35
C LYS A 212 39.69 6.89 22.13
N LEU A 213 38.54 7.56 22.13
CA LEU A 213 38.40 8.94 22.64
C LEU A 213 37.92 9.02 24.10
N PHE A 214 37.07 8.08 24.55
CA PHE A 214 36.35 8.18 25.82
C PHE A 214 36.63 7.01 26.77
N ARG A 215 37.81 6.38 26.63
CA ARG A 215 38.21 5.13 27.32
C ARG A 215 37.99 5.13 28.84
N LYS A 216 37.99 6.30 29.51
CA LYS A 216 37.75 6.46 30.96
C LYS A 216 36.64 7.45 31.34
N GLN A 217 36.09 8.25 30.40
CA GLN A 217 35.10 9.29 30.69
C GLN A 217 33.71 8.83 30.25
N LYS A 218 32.86 8.44 31.21
CA LYS A 218 31.48 7.97 30.99
C LYS A 218 30.48 9.03 31.45
N ASP A 219 30.59 10.21 30.84
CA ASP A 219 29.86 11.42 31.23
C ASP A 219 28.95 11.90 30.09
N GLY A 220 28.18 12.98 30.30
CA GLY A 220 27.25 13.53 29.29
C GLY A 220 27.87 13.84 27.92
N LYS A 221 29.19 14.04 27.83
CA LYS A 221 29.93 14.17 26.56
C LYS A 221 29.76 12.95 25.65
N TRP A 222 29.66 11.75 26.23
CA TRP A 222 29.46 10.52 25.47
C TRP A 222 28.06 10.43 24.86
N LEU A 223 27.04 10.96 25.55
CA LEU A 223 25.68 11.05 25.01
C LEU A 223 25.63 11.98 23.79
N ILE A 224 26.28 13.14 23.87
CA ILE A 224 26.37 14.08 22.74
C ILE A 224 27.06 13.40 21.55
N PHE A 225 28.17 12.71 21.81
CA PHE A 225 28.91 11.97 20.79
C PHE A 225 28.05 10.86 20.12
N HIS A 226 27.28 10.11 20.91
CA HIS A 226 26.34 9.11 20.41
C HIS A 226 25.29 9.71 19.47
N VAL A 227 24.70 10.84 19.87
CA VAL A 227 23.71 11.57 19.06
C VAL A 227 24.33 12.09 17.76
N VAL A 228 25.55 12.62 17.79
CA VAL A 228 26.23 13.14 16.59
C VAL A 228 26.50 12.04 15.57
N ILE A 229 27.02 10.89 16.01
CA ILE A 229 27.35 9.79 15.09
C ILE A 229 26.10 9.16 14.49
N LEU A 230 25.05 8.98 15.29
CA LEU A 230 23.82 8.33 14.83
C LEU A 230 22.81 9.31 14.23
N GLY A 231 23.11 10.61 14.27
CA GLY A 231 22.28 11.65 13.68
C GLY A 231 22.11 11.47 12.17
N LEU A 232 23.19 11.15 11.44
CA LEU A 232 23.10 10.97 9.98
C LEU A 232 22.22 9.77 9.56
N PRO A 233 22.45 8.53 10.06
CA PRO A 233 21.56 7.41 9.74
C PRO A 233 20.12 7.65 10.26
N PHE A 234 19.96 8.38 11.36
CA PHE A 234 18.63 8.75 11.85
C PHE A 234 17.88 9.67 10.88
N VAL A 235 18.52 10.76 10.45
CA VAL A 235 17.91 11.72 9.51
C VAL A 235 17.67 11.06 8.16
N GLN A 236 18.61 10.26 7.65
CA GLN A 236 18.42 9.53 6.39
C GLN A 236 17.26 8.53 6.47
N GLY A 237 17.15 7.75 7.55
CA GLY A 237 16.02 6.82 7.67
C GLY A 237 14.69 7.54 7.91
N PHE A 238 14.68 8.69 8.59
CA PHE A 238 13.46 9.52 8.70
C PHE A 238 13.06 10.14 7.36
N TYR A 239 14.04 10.55 6.54
CA TYR A 239 13.81 10.99 5.15
C TYR A 239 13.12 9.88 4.33
N LEU A 240 13.63 8.65 4.41
CA LEU A 240 13.01 7.49 3.73
C LEU A 240 11.60 7.17 4.28
N LEU A 241 11.40 7.31 5.59
CA LEU A 241 10.09 7.12 6.23
C LEU A 241 9.06 8.16 5.76
N ILE A 242 9.46 9.43 5.67
CA ILE A 242 8.64 10.49 5.08
C ILE A 242 8.32 10.16 3.62
N GLY A 243 9.30 9.71 2.83
CA GLY A 243 9.08 9.26 1.45
C GLY A 243 8.06 8.12 1.35
N ALA A 244 8.15 7.13 2.25
CA ALA A 244 7.17 6.06 2.35
C ALA A 244 5.77 6.60 2.70
N LEU A 245 5.65 7.53 3.66
CA LEU A 245 4.38 8.16 4.01
C LEU A 245 3.77 8.93 2.83
N TYR A 246 4.57 9.69 2.08
CA TYR A 246 4.10 10.38 0.88
C TYR A 246 3.58 9.44 -0.21
N LEU A 247 4.10 8.22 -0.28
CA LEU A 247 3.61 7.20 -1.20
C LEU A 247 2.34 6.52 -0.68
N PHE A 248 2.37 6.02 0.56
CA PHE A 248 1.33 5.16 1.09
C PHE A 248 0.07 5.93 1.51
N ILE A 249 0.17 7.13 2.09
CA ILE A 249 -1.02 7.89 2.52
C ILE A 249 -1.99 8.13 1.34
N PRO A 250 -1.55 8.66 0.18
CA PRO A 250 -2.44 8.86 -0.96
C PRO A 250 -2.96 7.56 -1.59
N ILE A 251 -2.16 6.47 -1.54
CA ILE A 251 -2.59 5.15 -2.03
C ILE A 251 -3.72 4.63 -1.16
N MET A 252 -3.59 4.73 0.17
CA MET A 252 -4.61 4.25 1.10
C MET A 252 -5.94 4.99 0.99
N GLY A 253 -5.93 6.28 0.64
CA GLY A 253 -7.16 7.03 0.33
C GLY A 253 -7.76 6.75 -1.06
N ARG A 254 -7.29 5.71 -1.74
CA ARG A 254 -7.89 5.21 -2.99
C ARG A 254 -7.77 3.70 -3.15
N ALA A 255 -7.40 2.96 -2.10
CA ALA A 255 -7.11 1.52 -2.17
C ALA A 255 -8.37 0.64 -2.19
N GLY A 256 -9.55 1.26 -2.07
CA GLY A 256 -10.83 0.60 -1.91
C GLY A 256 -11.20 0.35 -0.45
N ALA A 257 -12.49 0.14 -0.18
CA ALA A 257 -12.99 -0.20 1.16
C ALA A 257 -12.68 -1.65 1.59
N GLY A 258 -12.12 -2.45 0.69
CA GLY A 258 -11.87 -3.87 0.90
C GLY A 258 -10.74 -4.20 1.87
N ASN A 259 -9.78 -3.29 2.04
CA ASN A 259 -8.67 -3.43 2.99
C ASN A 259 -8.70 -2.27 3.99
N ASN A 260 -8.43 -2.58 5.27
CA ASN A 260 -8.42 -1.56 6.31
C ASN A 260 -7.10 -0.75 6.26
N SER A 261 -7.20 0.46 5.71
CA SER A 261 -6.08 1.40 5.58
C SER A 261 -5.47 1.81 6.92
N GLU A 262 -6.27 1.93 7.99
CA GLU A 262 -5.78 2.27 9.33
C GLU A 262 -4.84 1.21 9.87
N ILE A 263 -5.23 -0.07 9.73
CA ILE A 263 -4.45 -1.21 10.19
C ILE A 263 -3.14 -1.32 9.39
N LEU A 264 -3.19 -1.10 8.08
CA LEU A 264 -2.00 -1.16 7.25
C LEU A 264 -0.99 -0.07 7.65
N ILE A 265 -1.44 1.18 7.78
CA ILE A 265 -0.57 2.30 8.16
C ILE A 265 -0.04 2.13 9.58
N SER A 266 -0.87 1.70 10.54
CA SER A 266 -0.45 1.50 11.92
C SER A 266 0.67 0.48 12.05
N LEU A 267 0.52 -0.69 11.40
CA LEU A 267 1.51 -1.76 11.41
C LEU A 267 2.78 -1.36 10.68
N MET A 268 2.64 -0.80 9.47
CA MET A 268 3.77 -0.35 8.66
C MET A 268 4.61 0.68 9.43
N ILE A 269 3.97 1.70 10.00
CA ILE A 269 4.68 2.75 10.72
C ILE A 269 5.28 2.25 12.02
N SER A 270 4.54 1.44 12.79
CA SER A 270 5.09 0.87 14.02
C SER A 270 6.35 0.05 13.75
N VAL A 271 6.36 -0.79 12.70
CA VAL A 271 7.54 -1.61 12.36
C VAL A 271 8.68 -0.74 11.85
N LEU A 272 8.44 0.13 10.86
CA LEU A 272 9.48 0.98 10.28
C LEU A 272 10.08 1.93 11.33
N PHE A 273 9.25 2.51 12.18
CA PHE A 273 9.70 3.45 13.21
C PHE A 273 10.39 2.74 14.37
N ALA A 274 9.94 1.55 14.79
CA ALA A 274 10.63 0.76 15.81
C ALA A 274 12.05 0.38 15.37
N LEU A 275 12.23 0.05 14.08
CA LEU A 275 13.56 -0.17 13.50
C LEU A 275 14.38 1.11 13.51
N GLN A 276 13.78 2.25 13.15
CA GLN A 276 14.49 3.53 13.06
C GLN A 276 14.97 4.07 14.41
N ILE A 277 14.17 3.92 15.47
CA ILE A 277 14.48 4.45 16.81
C ILE A 277 15.41 3.54 17.63
N SER A 278 15.90 2.44 17.03
CA SER A 278 16.77 1.42 17.63
C SER A 278 17.90 1.99 18.51
N PHE A 279 18.56 3.06 18.08
CA PHE A 279 19.68 3.63 18.83
C PHE A 279 19.28 4.53 20.01
N ALA A 280 18.04 5.02 20.02
CA ALA A 280 17.54 5.92 21.05
C ALA A 280 16.87 5.14 22.19
N ILE A 281 16.29 3.96 21.92
CA ILE A 281 15.61 3.15 22.93
C ILE A 281 16.53 2.80 24.13
N PRO A 282 17.79 2.34 23.94
CA PRO A 282 18.66 2.02 25.08
C PRO A 282 18.96 3.19 26.01
N LEU A 283 18.81 4.45 25.55
CA LEU A 283 19.09 5.64 26.36
C LEU A 283 18.20 5.71 27.60
N ILE A 284 17.02 5.08 27.59
CA ILE A 284 16.12 5.02 28.75
C ILE A 284 16.79 4.40 29.98
N LEU A 285 17.77 3.50 29.76
CA LEU A 285 18.51 2.80 30.82
C LEU A 285 19.49 3.72 31.55
N LEU A 286 19.80 4.89 30.97
CA LEU A 286 20.70 5.89 31.54
C LEU A 286 19.94 7.05 32.20
N VAL A 287 18.62 7.12 31.98
CA VAL A 287 17.77 8.16 32.57
C VAL A 287 17.57 7.88 34.05
N ARG A 288 17.90 8.86 34.90
CA ARG A 288 17.77 8.75 36.36
C ARG A 288 16.32 8.54 36.82
N ASP A 289 15.37 9.21 36.15
CA ASP A 289 13.93 9.15 36.45
C ASP A 289 13.15 8.76 35.19
N SER A 290 13.21 7.48 34.83
CA SER A 290 12.58 6.94 33.61
C SER A 290 11.06 7.11 33.62
N TYR A 291 10.43 7.17 34.80
CA TYR A 291 8.98 7.36 34.94
C TYR A 291 8.51 8.71 34.39
N LYS A 292 9.31 9.77 34.49
CA LYS A 292 8.99 11.06 33.85
C LYS A 292 8.88 10.94 32.33
N VAL A 293 9.76 10.17 31.70
CA VAL A 293 9.72 9.94 30.24
C VAL A 293 8.48 9.13 29.86
N PHE A 294 8.17 8.07 30.61
CA PHE A 294 6.96 7.27 30.38
C PHE A 294 5.68 8.10 30.55
N ASN A 295 5.58 8.88 31.62
CA ASN A 295 4.43 9.74 31.88
C ASN A 295 4.29 10.85 30.83
N LEU A 296 5.40 11.40 30.32
CA LEU A 296 5.37 12.38 29.24
C LEU A 296 4.83 11.76 27.93
N LEU A 297 5.38 10.62 27.49
CA LEU A 297 4.95 9.97 26.26
C LEU A 297 3.50 9.48 26.36
N LEU A 298 3.11 8.91 27.51
CA LEU A 298 1.74 8.51 27.78
C LEU A 298 0.81 9.72 27.80
N GLY A 299 1.21 10.83 28.43
CA GLY A 299 0.45 12.07 28.45
C GLY A 299 0.23 12.64 27.05
N ILE A 300 1.28 12.69 26.22
CA ILE A 300 1.17 13.11 24.81
C ILE A 300 0.17 12.22 24.09
N PHE A 301 0.29 10.89 24.20
CA PHE A 301 -0.62 9.95 23.55
C PHE A 301 -2.08 10.13 23.99
N LEU A 302 -2.33 10.17 25.31
CA LEU A 302 -3.70 10.31 25.84
C LEU A 302 -4.33 11.65 25.47
N ILE A 303 -3.57 12.74 25.52
CA ILE A 303 -4.02 14.06 25.07
C ILE A 303 -4.34 14.02 23.57
N SER A 304 -3.47 13.41 22.76
CA SER A 304 -3.69 13.27 21.32
C SER A 304 -4.97 12.47 21.01
N ILE A 305 -5.22 11.36 21.70
CA ILE A 305 -6.47 10.60 21.58
C ILE A 305 -7.67 11.46 22.00
N GLY A 306 -7.59 12.14 23.14
CA GLY A 306 -8.67 13.04 23.61
C GLY A 306 -8.99 14.13 22.58
N VAL A 307 -7.96 14.79 22.03
CA VAL A 307 -8.12 15.79 20.97
C VAL A 307 -8.75 15.18 19.72
N LEU A 308 -8.29 14.00 19.28
CA LEU A 308 -8.80 13.35 18.08
C LEU A 308 -10.27 12.93 18.21
N LEU A 309 -10.69 12.45 19.38
CA LEU A 309 -12.05 11.99 19.63
C LEU A 309 -13.03 13.17 19.85
N LEU A 310 -12.60 14.18 20.60
CA LEU A 310 -13.46 15.28 21.09
C LEU A 310 -13.47 16.52 20.18
N THR A 311 -12.62 16.57 19.16
CA THR A 311 -12.53 17.71 18.24
C THR A 311 -12.69 17.26 16.78
N PRO A 312 -13.04 18.17 15.85
CA PRO A 312 -13.08 17.85 14.43
C PRO A 312 -11.68 17.57 13.84
N LEU A 313 -10.60 17.68 14.63
CA LEU A 313 -9.25 17.47 14.12
C LEU A 313 -8.97 16.02 13.70
N GLY A 314 -9.79 15.07 14.17
CA GLY A 314 -9.78 13.67 13.74
C GLY A 314 -10.49 13.41 12.40
N PHE A 315 -11.20 14.39 11.84
CA PHE A 315 -11.86 14.21 10.54
C PHE A 315 -10.80 14.13 9.42
N PRO A 316 -10.81 13.08 8.58
CA PRO A 316 -9.70 12.76 7.69
C PRO A 316 -9.69 13.59 6.40
N TYR A 317 -10.80 14.21 6.00
CA TYR A 317 -10.94 14.84 4.68
C TYR A 317 -10.93 16.37 4.74
N SER A 318 -10.47 16.99 3.64
CA SER A 318 -10.40 18.45 3.50
C SER A 318 -10.68 18.87 2.06
N GLY A 319 -11.56 19.86 1.92
CA GLY A 319 -11.82 20.57 0.66
C GLY A 319 -11.00 21.85 0.50
N ASP A 320 -10.09 22.16 1.43
CA ASP A 320 -9.25 23.35 1.35
C ASP A 320 -8.31 23.26 0.12
N PRO A 321 -8.38 24.22 -0.83
CA PRO A 321 -7.49 24.24 -1.99
C PRO A 321 -5.99 24.31 -1.65
N ARG A 322 -5.63 24.81 -0.45
CA ARG A 322 -4.22 24.90 0.00
C ARG A 322 -3.67 23.59 0.53
N ALA A 323 -4.54 22.73 1.06
CA ALA A 323 -4.19 21.42 1.60
C ALA A 323 -5.31 20.41 1.27
N PRO A 324 -5.46 20.06 -0.03
CA PRO A 324 -6.57 19.22 -0.47
C PRO A 324 -6.34 17.77 -0.03
N ALA A 325 -7.33 17.21 0.67
CA ALA A 325 -7.37 15.81 1.05
C ALA A 325 -8.79 15.27 0.84
N PRO A 326 -9.26 15.21 -0.42
CA PRO A 326 -10.65 14.91 -0.68
C PRO A 326 -10.93 13.41 -0.51
N GLN A 327 -12.10 13.08 0.04
CA GLN A 327 -12.64 11.73 -0.07
C GLN A 327 -13.08 11.49 -1.51
N LYS A 328 -12.62 10.41 -2.14
CA LYS A 328 -12.92 10.13 -3.53
C LYS A 328 -14.15 9.25 -3.64
N PHE A 329 -15.07 9.64 -4.51
CA PHE A 329 -16.23 8.85 -4.85
C PHE A 329 -16.28 8.64 -6.36
N MET A 330 -16.53 7.41 -6.78
CA MET A 330 -16.90 7.10 -8.16
C MET A 330 -18.34 6.60 -8.16
N LEU A 331 -19.21 7.32 -8.86
CA LEU A 331 -20.62 6.96 -8.99
C LEU A 331 -20.95 6.66 -10.45
N SER A 332 -21.61 5.54 -10.70
CA SER A 332 -22.09 5.20 -12.02
C SER A 332 -23.62 5.07 -12.06
N HIS A 333 -24.29 5.90 -12.84
CA HIS A 333 -25.73 5.74 -13.12
C HIS A 333 -25.92 4.59 -14.10
N THR A 334 -26.31 3.44 -13.58
CA THR A 334 -26.21 2.16 -14.25
C THR A 334 -27.58 1.63 -14.69
N LYS A 335 -27.68 1.18 -15.94
CA LYS A 335 -28.74 0.26 -16.40
C LYS A 335 -28.17 -1.16 -16.47
N ARG A 336 -28.87 -2.14 -15.90
CA ARG A 336 -28.53 -3.55 -15.89
C ARG A 336 -29.63 -4.37 -16.56
N THR A 337 -29.28 -5.20 -17.53
CA THR A 337 -30.21 -6.09 -18.22
C THR A 337 -29.61 -7.50 -18.22
N PHE A 338 -30.41 -8.49 -17.82
CA PHE A 338 -29.95 -9.87 -17.67
C PHE A 338 -30.77 -10.77 -18.59
N HIS A 339 -30.08 -11.54 -19.42
CA HIS A 339 -30.66 -12.50 -20.36
C HIS A 339 -30.37 -13.93 -19.93
N ASP A 340 -31.29 -14.84 -20.25
CA ASP A 340 -31.07 -16.28 -20.11
C ASP A 340 -30.39 -16.88 -21.36
N ALA A 341 -30.34 -18.22 -21.40
CA ALA A 341 -29.75 -18.97 -22.51
C ALA A 341 -30.59 -18.94 -23.80
N SER A 342 -31.87 -18.60 -23.71
CA SER A 342 -32.75 -18.38 -24.86
C SER A 342 -32.57 -16.97 -25.45
N GLY A 343 -31.91 -16.08 -24.71
CA GLY A 343 -31.72 -14.67 -25.06
C GLY A 343 -32.86 -13.78 -24.55
N ASP A 344 -33.81 -14.33 -23.81
CA ASP A 344 -34.94 -13.60 -23.25
C ASP A 344 -34.51 -12.80 -22.01
N VAL A 345 -35.08 -11.61 -21.85
CA VAL A 345 -34.79 -10.73 -20.71
C VAL A 345 -35.50 -11.27 -19.47
N ILE A 346 -34.72 -11.77 -18.51
CA ILE A 346 -35.24 -12.30 -17.25
C ILE A 346 -35.36 -11.23 -16.16
N ARG A 347 -34.52 -10.19 -16.22
CA ARG A 347 -34.48 -9.13 -15.21
C ARG A 347 -33.91 -7.85 -15.80
N GLU A 348 -34.52 -6.72 -15.45
CA GLU A 348 -33.94 -5.40 -15.63
C GLU A 348 -33.85 -4.68 -14.29
N SER A 349 -32.79 -3.91 -14.10
CA SER A 349 -32.58 -3.11 -12.89
C SER A 349 -31.79 -1.85 -13.23
N SER A 350 -32.07 -0.75 -12.55
CA SER A 350 -31.30 0.49 -12.70
C SER A 350 -31.06 1.17 -11.37
N GLY A 351 -30.00 1.96 -11.30
CA GLY A 351 -29.60 2.63 -10.07
C GLY A 351 -28.25 3.31 -10.12
N TYR A 352 -27.86 3.89 -8.99
CA TYR A 352 -26.54 4.47 -8.78
C TYR A 352 -25.64 3.45 -8.12
N TRP A 353 -24.62 3.02 -8.83
CA TRP A 353 -23.54 2.22 -8.28
C TRP A 353 -22.49 3.13 -7.67
N ILE A 354 -22.21 2.96 -6.38
CA ILE A 354 -21.18 3.67 -5.63
C ILE A 354 -20.00 2.74 -5.44
N ILE A 355 -18.85 3.14 -6.00
CA ILE A 355 -17.59 2.44 -5.81
C ILE A 355 -16.89 3.03 -4.59
N ASP A 356 -16.74 2.21 -3.54
CA ASP A 356 -16.14 2.63 -2.28
C ASP A 356 -14.61 2.61 -2.38
N LEU A 357 -14.01 3.79 -2.53
CA LEU A 357 -12.57 3.96 -2.75
C LEU A 357 -11.74 4.03 -1.47
N ASP A 358 -12.39 4.15 -0.31
CA ASP A 358 -11.77 4.01 1.00
C ASP A 358 -12.74 3.41 2.02
N ILE A 359 -12.22 3.04 3.20
CA ILE A 359 -12.96 2.35 4.25
C ILE A 359 -14.14 3.15 4.83
N ASN A 360 -14.11 4.48 4.73
CA ASN A 360 -15.18 5.31 5.28
C ASN A 360 -16.33 5.52 4.29
N SER A 361 -16.14 5.18 3.01
CA SER A 361 -17.21 5.18 2.02
C SER A 361 -18.23 4.05 2.29
N PRO A 362 -19.53 4.27 2.04
CA PRO A 362 -20.16 5.51 1.59
C PRO A 362 -20.70 6.36 2.76
N HIS A 363 -20.58 5.88 4.00
CA HIS A 363 -21.30 6.42 5.16
C HIS A 363 -20.95 7.86 5.53
N THR A 364 -19.76 8.35 5.16
CA THR A 364 -19.34 9.73 5.45
C THR A 364 -20.22 10.82 4.86
N VAL A 365 -20.98 10.51 3.80
CA VAL A 365 -21.85 11.47 3.10
C VAL A 365 -23.34 11.25 3.35
N ASP A 366 -23.73 10.27 4.16
CA ASP A 366 -25.15 9.90 4.39
C ASP A 366 -26.02 11.06 4.90
N ARG A 367 -25.45 11.95 5.73
CA ARG A 367 -26.09 13.16 6.24
C ARG A 367 -26.27 14.26 5.20
N PHE A 368 -25.48 14.23 4.13
CA PHE A 368 -25.48 15.25 3.06
C PHE A 368 -26.26 14.77 1.84
N VAL A 369 -26.25 13.47 1.56
CA VAL A 369 -26.88 12.83 0.42
C VAL A 369 -27.81 11.72 0.94
N PRO A 370 -29.08 12.04 1.25
CA PRO A 370 -30.00 11.12 1.91
C PRO A 370 -30.21 9.79 1.16
N GLU A 371 -30.08 9.80 -0.16
CA GLU A 371 -30.17 8.59 -1.00
C GLU A 371 -29.09 7.56 -0.63
N VAL A 372 -27.91 8.02 -0.19
CA VAL A 372 -26.81 7.13 0.26
C VAL A 372 -27.16 6.36 1.52
N ALA A 373 -28.04 6.88 2.38
CA ALA A 373 -28.50 6.15 3.56
C ALA A 373 -29.31 4.88 3.20
N THR A 374 -29.84 4.81 1.98
CA THR A 374 -30.58 3.65 1.47
C THR A 374 -29.72 2.69 0.63
N ALA A 375 -28.42 2.97 0.50
CA ALA A 375 -27.52 2.19 -0.34
C ALA A 375 -27.35 0.76 0.20
N GLN A 376 -27.49 -0.22 -0.68
CA GLN A 376 -27.40 -1.64 -0.34
C GLN A 376 -26.07 -2.22 -0.83
N LEU A 377 -25.48 -3.10 -0.03
CA LEU A 377 -24.27 -3.82 -0.45
C LEU A 377 -24.58 -4.75 -1.64
N VAL A 378 -23.63 -4.88 -2.58
CA VAL A 378 -23.80 -5.66 -3.82
C VAL A 378 -23.29 -7.12 -3.69
N ASP A 379 -23.13 -7.61 -2.47
CA ASP A 379 -22.55 -8.92 -2.15
C ASP A 379 -23.32 -10.11 -2.76
N LYS A 380 -24.65 -10.07 -2.70
CA LYS A 380 -25.49 -11.12 -3.29
C LYS A 380 -25.36 -11.16 -4.81
N ASP A 381 -25.43 -9.99 -5.46
CA ASP A 381 -25.30 -9.91 -6.92
C ASP A 381 -23.91 -10.41 -7.38
N CYS A 382 -22.85 -10.26 -6.58
CA CYS A 382 -21.52 -10.83 -6.85
C CYS A 382 -21.48 -12.37 -6.90
N THR A 383 -22.41 -13.03 -6.21
CA THR A 383 -22.54 -14.50 -6.25
C THR A 383 -23.33 -14.93 -7.47
N ASP A 384 -24.41 -14.21 -7.76
CA ASP A 384 -25.42 -14.57 -8.76
C ASP A 384 -24.99 -14.18 -10.19
N TYR A 385 -24.24 -13.09 -10.35
CA TYR A 385 -23.93 -12.50 -11.66
C TYR A 385 -22.44 -12.26 -11.87
N LEU A 386 -21.99 -12.45 -13.11
CA LEU A 386 -20.62 -12.18 -13.53
C LEU A 386 -20.26 -10.71 -13.24
N TYR A 387 -19.15 -10.48 -12.53
CA TYR A 387 -18.73 -9.15 -12.11
C TYR A 387 -19.82 -8.40 -11.31
N CYS A 388 -20.57 -9.14 -10.48
CA CYS A 388 -21.64 -8.61 -9.63
C CYS A 388 -22.79 -7.93 -10.38
N GLY A 389 -22.93 -8.17 -11.68
CA GLY A 389 -23.91 -7.45 -12.48
C GLY A 389 -23.59 -5.97 -12.65
N LEU A 390 -22.32 -5.56 -12.51
CA LEU A 390 -21.91 -4.16 -12.49
C LEU A 390 -20.95 -3.81 -13.64
N PRO A 391 -21.00 -2.57 -14.15
CA PRO A 391 -20.20 -2.14 -15.29
C PRO A 391 -18.77 -1.77 -14.85
N TYR A 392 -17.94 -2.77 -14.54
CA TYR A 392 -16.53 -2.53 -14.21
C TYR A 392 -15.75 -1.98 -15.40
N LEU A 393 -15.05 -0.87 -15.21
CA LEU A 393 -14.19 -0.26 -16.25
C LEU A 393 -12.88 -1.03 -16.47
N VAL A 394 -12.32 -1.59 -15.39
CA VAL A 394 -11.07 -2.35 -15.35
C VAL A 394 -11.21 -3.51 -14.35
N PRO A 395 -10.44 -4.61 -14.49
CA PRO A 395 -10.61 -5.82 -13.69
C PRO A 395 -9.99 -5.70 -12.28
N VAL A 396 -10.56 -4.84 -11.44
CA VAL A 396 -10.05 -4.51 -10.10
C VAL A 396 -10.95 -5.02 -8.98
N LEU A 397 -11.65 -6.15 -9.16
CA LEU A 397 -12.55 -6.72 -8.15
C LEU A 397 -11.89 -6.89 -6.78
N SER A 398 -10.61 -7.28 -6.69
CA SER A 398 -9.91 -7.43 -5.41
C SER A 398 -9.78 -6.12 -4.64
N MET A 399 -9.74 -5.01 -5.36
CA MET A 399 -9.57 -3.68 -4.81
C MET A 399 -10.92 -3.09 -4.35
N ILE A 400 -11.97 -3.29 -5.15
CA ILE A 400 -13.30 -2.69 -4.93
C ILE A 400 -14.40 -3.76 -4.82
N TRP A 401 -14.17 -4.79 -4.00
CA TRP A 401 -15.18 -5.84 -3.77
C TRP A 401 -16.33 -5.36 -2.90
N LYS A 402 -16.09 -4.40 -2.00
CA LYS A 402 -17.12 -3.75 -1.17
C LYS A 402 -17.60 -2.51 -1.90
N THR A 403 -18.82 -2.56 -2.44
CA THR A 403 -19.49 -1.45 -3.15
C THR A 403 -20.97 -1.46 -2.85
N HIS A 404 -21.64 -0.33 -3.12
CA HIS A 404 -23.06 -0.17 -2.83
C HIS A 404 -23.88 0.21 -4.05
N PHE A 405 -25.16 -0.14 -4.05
CA PHE A 405 -26.11 0.18 -5.11
C PHE A 405 -27.36 0.85 -4.53
N ILE A 406 -27.81 1.92 -5.18
CA ILE A 406 -29.03 2.66 -4.83
C ILE A 406 -30.00 2.54 -6.01
N PRO A 407 -31.18 1.91 -5.84
CA PRO A 407 -32.19 1.84 -6.90
C PRO A 407 -32.60 3.22 -7.39
N ALA A 408 -32.66 3.42 -8.71
CA ALA A 408 -33.06 4.68 -9.33
C ALA A 408 -33.61 4.45 -10.76
N PRO A 409 -34.34 5.42 -11.35
CA PRO A 409 -34.78 5.35 -12.74
C PRO A 409 -33.61 5.13 -13.72
N PRO A 410 -33.83 4.52 -14.90
CA PRO A 410 -32.75 4.21 -15.83
C PRO A 410 -32.13 5.46 -16.46
N PRO A 411 -30.81 5.47 -16.75
CA PRO A 411 -30.19 6.49 -17.57
C PRO A 411 -30.69 6.42 -19.03
N ILE A 412 -30.59 7.53 -19.74
CA ILE A 412 -30.89 7.62 -21.18
C ILE A 412 -29.57 7.55 -21.96
N PHE A 413 -29.52 6.69 -22.97
CA PHE A 413 -28.34 6.51 -23.82
C PHE A 413 -28.63 6.95 -25.25
N ASP A 414 -27.85 7.89 -25.76
CA ASP A 414 -27.92 8.35 -27.16
C ASP A 414 -27.48 7.25 -28.13
N LYS A 415 -26.47 6.46 -27.72
CA LYS A 415 -25.92 5.33 -28.46
C LYS A 415 -25.80 4.13 -27.53
N PRO A 416 -26.78 3.23 -27.48
CA PRO A 416 -26.71 2.06 -26.60
C PRO A 416 -25.53 1.16 -26.99
N THR A 417 -24.93 0.51 -26.00
CA THR A 417 -24.01 -0.59 -26.25
C THR A 417 -24.82 -1.77 -26.77
N VAL A 418 -24.39 -2.35 -27.88
CA VAL A 418 -25.03 -3.50 -28.51
C VAL A 418 -23.96 -4.56 -28.76
N MET A 419 -24.21 -5.75 -28.24
CA MET A 419 -23.41 -6.94 -28.49
C MET A 419 -24.19 -7.92 -29.36
N LYS A 420 -23.55 -8.45 -30.40
CA LYS A 420 -24.15 -9.45 -31.29
C LYS A 420 -23.21 -10.64 -31.45
N VAL A 421 -23.77 -11.84 -31.37
CA VAL A 421 -23.08 -13.06 -31.81
C VAL A 421 -23.21 -13.14 -33.32
N LEU A 422 -22.09 -12.98 -34.03
CA LEU A 422 -22.07 -13.04 -35.50
C LEU A 422 -22.08 -14.47 -36.01
N ASN A 423 -21.36 -15.36 -35.34
CA ASN A 423 -21.24 -16.76 -35.74
C ASN A 423 -20.92 -17.65 -34.55
N ARG A 424 -21.47 -18.87 -34.53
CA ARG A 424 -21.15 -19.92 -33.57
C ARG A 424 -20.88 -21.20 -34.36
N THR A 425 -19.64 -21.70 -34.32
CA THR A 425 -19.23 -22.89 -35.08
C THR A 425 -18.60 -23.94 -34.18
N LYS A 426 -18.93 -25.21 -34.42
CA LYS A 426 -18.24 -26.32 -33.76
C LYS A 426 -16.84 -26.48 -34.34
N THR A 427 -15.86 -26.69 -33.47
CA THR A 427 -14.46 -26.95 -33.84
C THR A 427 -14.11 -28.40 -33.47
N THR A 428 -12.90 -28.84 -33.81
CA THR A 428 -12.42 -30.19 -33.49
C THR A 428 -12.32 -30.47 -31.98
N ILE A 429 -12.10 -29.42 -31.18
CA ILE A 429 -11.84 -29.50 -29.73
C ILE A 429 -12.93 -28.86 -28.87
N GLY A 430 -13.96 -28.26 -29.48
CA GLY A 430 -15.05 -27.59 -28.78
C GLY A 430 -15.83 -26.63 -29.68
N GLU A 431 -15.94 -25.35 -29.31
CA GLU A 431 -16.76 -24.36 -30.02
C GLU A 431 -16.05 -23.02 -30.21
N ARG A 432 -16.36 -22.32 -31.30
CA ARG A 432 -15.90 -20.96 -31.60
C ARG A 432 -17.09 -20.01 -31.63
N ILE A 433 -16.99 -18.92 -30.87
CA ILE A 433 -17.99 -17.83 -30.87
C ILE A 433 -17.32 -16.57 -31.40
N THR A 434 -17.92 -15.95 -32.43
CA THR A 434 -17.50 -14.65 -32.97
C THR A 434 -18.49 -13.58 -32.54
N ILE A 435 -17.97 -12.51 -31.92
CA ILE A 435 -18.76 -11.45 -31.31
C ILE A 435 -18.41 -10.12 -31.97
N GLU A 436 -19.42 -9.27 -32.15
CA GLU A 436 -19.29 -7.87 -32.51
C GLU A 436 -19.93 -6.99 -31.44
N MET A 437 -19.20 -5.97 -31.00
CA MET A 437 -19.68 -4.97 -30.04
C MET A 437 -19.60 -3.58 -30.64
N THR A 438 -20.66 -2.81 -30.45
CA THR A 438 -20.77 -1.40 -30.85
C THR A 438 -21.32 -0.58 -29.68
N GLY A 439 -20.94 0.69 -29.54
CA GLY A 439 -21.35 1.48 -28.38
C GLY A 439 -20.53 2.75 -28.18
N PRO A 440 -20.39 3.22 -26.92
CA PRO A 440 -19.63 4.41 -26.59
C PRO A 440 -18.10 4.19 -26.71
N SER A 441 -17.33 5.24 -26.45
CA SER A 441 -15.87 5.22 -26.60
C SER A 441 -15.14 4.28 -25.65
N HIS A 442 -15.79 3.83 -24.59
CA HIS A 442 -15.26 2.93 -23.58
C HIS A 442 -16.25 1.78 -23.39
N MET A 443 -15.83 0.58 -23.76
CA MET A 443 -16.61 -0.64 -23.61
C MET A 443 -15.79 -1.70 -22.88
N GLY A 444 -16.46 -2.54 -22.10
CA GLY A 444 -15.86 -3.70 -21.47
C GLY A 444 -16.59 -4.97 -21.88
N PHE A 445 -15.86 -6.04 -22.12
CA PHE A 445 -16.40 -7.38 -22.31
C PHE A 445 -15.81 -8.32 -21.27
N MET A 446 -16.69 -8.91 -20.47
CA MET A 446 -16.34 -9.81 -19.38
C MET A 446 -16.91 -11.17 -19.70
N PHE A 447 -16.16 -12.22 -19.43
CA PHE A 447 -16.70 -13.57 -19.62
C PHE A 447 -16.05 -14.58 -18.69
N SER A 448 -16.79 -15.65 -18.43
CA SER A 448 -16.37 -16.78 -17.62
C SER A 448 -16.89 -18.07 -18.26
N PRO A 449 -16.02 -18.95 -18.77
CA PRO A 449 -16.42 -20.29 -19.18
C PRO A 449 -17.11 -21.03 -18.03
N VAL A 450 -18.05 -21.91 -18.35
CA VAL A 450 -18.66 -22.80 -17.33
C VAL A 450 -17.67 -23.84 -16.84
N SER A 451 -17.97 -24.47 -15.70
CA SER A 451 -17.10 -25.50 -15.13
C SER A 451 -16.86 -26.64 -16.11
N GLY A 452 -15.59 -26.95 -16.39
CA GLY A 452 -15.18 -27.98 -17.35
C GLY A 452 -14.94 -27.47 -18.77
N VAL A 453 -15.34 -26.24 -19.11
CA VAL A 453 -15.02 -25.57 -20.38
C VAL A 453 -13.82 -24.64 -20.17
N GLU A 454 -12.89 -24.64 -21.11
CA GLU A 454 -11.68 -23.80 -21.04
C GLU A 454 -11.54 -22.90 -22.27
N LEU A 455 -11.06 -21.67 -22.09
CA LEU A 455 -10.66 -20.82 -23.21
C LEU A 455 -9.30 -21.29 -23.75
N ASP A 456 -9.27 -21.74 -25.00
CA ASP A 456 -8.04 -22.14 -25.67
C ASP A 456 -7.29 -20.94 -26.26
N SER A 457 -8.01 -20.07 -26.96
CA SER A 457 -7.44 -18.92 -27.66
C SER A 457 -8.51 -17.90 -28.03
N TRP A 458 -8.09 -16.68 -28.35
CA TRP A 458 -8.93 -15.65 -28.95
C TRP A 458 -8.22 -14.94 -30.09
N SER A 459 -8.95 -14.16 -30.89
CA SER A 459 -8.36 -13.42 -32.02
C SER A 459 -7.61 -12.14 -31.63
N LEU A 460 -7.52 -11.82 -30.34
CA LEU A 460 -6.84 -10.61 -29.85
C LEU A 460 -5.34 -10.85 -29.62
N SER A 461 -4.55 -9.79 -29.76
CA SER A 461 -3.08 -9.82 -29.67
C SER A 461 -2.56 -9.86 -28.22
N SER A 462 -2.94 -10.88 -27.45
CA SER A 462 -2.43 -11.08 -26.09
C SER A 462 -1.96 -12.51 -25.88
N ASN A 463 -0.66 -12.67 -25.64
CA ASN A 463 -0.06 -13.92 -25.22
C ASN A 463 0.91 -13.64 -24.06
N PRO A 464 0.82 -14.37 -22.94
CA PRO A 464 -0.19 -15.39 -22.61
C PRO A 464 -1.60 -14.80 -22.36
N LEU A 465 -2.62 -15.66 -22.38
CA LEU A 465 -3.96 -15.31 -21.90
C LEU A 465 -3.90 -14.97 -20.41
N LEU A 466 -4.35 -13.77 -20.05
CA LEU A 466 -4.37 -13.31 -18.67
C LEU A 466 -5.76 -13.51 -18.09
N THR A 467 -5.83 -14.29 -17.01
CA THR A 467 -7.04 -14.47 -16.22
C THR A 467 -7.15 -13.41 -15.12
N THR A 468 -8.38 -13.13 -14.72
CA THR A 468 -8.69 -12.25 -13.59
C THR A 468 -9.15 -13.07 -12.39
N ILE A 469 -9.75 -12.42 -11.38
CA ILE A 469 -10.19 -13.10 -10.16
C ILE A 469 -11.27 -14.13 -10.47
N PRO A 470 -11.12 -15.40 -10.08
CA PRO A 470 -12.11 -16.42 -10.36
C PRO A 470 -13.49 -16.08 -9.80
N TRP A 471 -14.54 -16.40 -10.56
CA TRP A 471 -15.93 -16.25 -10.13
C TRP A 471 -16.55 -17.64 -9.98
N ASN A 472 -17.02 -17.99 -8.78
CA ASN A 472 -17.53 -19.33 -8.46
C ASN A 472 -16.55 -20.45 -8.87
N GLN A 473 -15.25 -20.25 -8.59
CA GLN A 473 -14.14 -21.13 -8.96
C GLN A 473 -13.89 -21.26 -10.48
N ARG A 474 -14.55 -20.44 -11.31
CA ARG A 474 -14.38 -20.41 -12.77
C ARG A 474 -13.44 -19.28 -13.17
N GLN A 475 -12.62 -19.54 -14.19
CA GLN A 475 -11.71 -18.52 -14.72
C GLN A 475 -12.50 -17.40 -15.36
N THR A 476 -12.08 -16.16 -15.09
CA THR A 476 -12.71 -14.96 -15.63
C THR A 476 -11.73 -14.23 -16.53
N TYR A 477 -12.26 -13.58 -17.55
CA TYR A 477 -11.50 -12.81 -18.52
C TYR A 477 -12.15 -11.44 -18.70
N PHE A 478 -11.32 -10.46 -19.05
CA PHE A 478 -11.73 -9.07 -19.22
C PHE A 478 -11.06 -8.47 -20.46
N ILE A 479 -11.86 -7.87 -21.32
CA ILE A 479 -11.41 -7.11 -22.48
C ILE A 479 -11.87 -5.66 -22.27
N PHE A 480 -10.90 -4.74 -22.19
CA PHE A 480 -11.16 -3.31 -22.21
C PHE A 480 -10.98 -2.79 -23.64
N TYR A 481 -11.98 -2.07 -24.15
CA TYR A 481 -11.90 -1.40 -25.44
C TYR A 481 -12.11 0.11 -25.27
N GLY A 482 -11.12 0.88 -25.73
CA GLY A 482 -11.15 2.34 -25.71
C GLY A 482 -10.80 2.91 -27.08
N CYS A 483 -11.60 3.86 -27.58
CA CYS A 483 -11.31 4.58 -28.83
C CYS A 483 -11.34 6.10 -28.62
N GLY A 484 -10.40 6.82 -29.23
CA GLY A 484 -10.25 8.27 -29.06
C GLY A 484 -10.87 9.12 -30.16
N TYR A 485 -10.67 8.75 -31.44
CA TYR A 485 -11.05 9.57 -32.59
C TYR A 485 -12.31 9.05 -33.30
N GLU A 486 -12.29 7.79 -33.73
CA GLU A 486 -13.40 7.16 -34.45
C GLU A 486 -13.91 5.93 -33.68
N LEU A 487 -15.24 5.81 -33.58
CA LEU A 487 -15.91 4.68 -32.95
C LEU A 487 -15.96 3.52 -33.95
N VAL A 488 -15.06 2.56 -33.80
CA VAL A 488 -15.01 1.36 -34.65
C VAL A 488 -15.63 0.18 -33.90
N PRO A 489 -16.47 -0.66 -34.55
CA PRO A 489 -16.97 -1.89 -33.94
C PRO A 489 -15.83 -2.82 -33.50
N LEU A 490 -15.89 -3.30 -32.26
CA LEU A 490 -14.96 -4.30 -31.75
C LEU A 490 -15.43 -5.69 -32.23
N LYS A 491 -14.63 -6.36 -33.06
CA LYS A 491 -14.90 -7.72 -33.52
C LYS A 491 -13.80 -8.67 -33.06
N PHE A 492 -14.18 -9.78 -32.45
CA PHE A 492 -13.24 -10.81 -31.99
C PHE A 492 -13.88 -12.18 -31.94
N SER A 493 -13.06 -13.22 -31.91
CA SER A 493 -13.51 -14.61 -31.73
C SER A 493 -12.88 -15.25 -30.50
N LEU A 494 -13.65 -16.11 -29.84
CA LEU A 494 -13.27 -16.90 -28.67
C LEU A 494 -13.35 -18.38 -29.05
N ASN A 495 -12.27 -19.13 -28.80
CA ASN A 495 -12.20 -20.58 -29.02
C ASN A 495 -12.23 -21.29 -27.67
N PHE A 496 -13.24 -22.13 -27.46
CA PHE A 496 -13.40 -22.91 -26.23
C PHE A 496 -13.11 -24.39 -26.49
N LYS A 497 -12.43 -25.01 -25.54
CA LYS A 497 -12.37 -26.47 -25.38
C LYS A 497 -13.59 -26.91 -24.59
N VAL A 498 -14.41 -27.76 -25.20
CA VAL A 498 -15.68 -28.21 -24.62
C VAL A 498 -15.63 -29.74 -24.52
N PRO A 499 -15.77 -30.33 -23.33
CA PRO A 499 -15.85 -31.78 -23.15
C PRO A 499 -17.01 -32.37 -23.96
N LYS A 500 -16.85 -33.61 -24.46
CA LYS A 500 -17.87 -34.25 -25.30
C LYS A 500 -19.17 -34.54 -24.54
N GLU A 501 -19.06 -34.72 -23.23
CA GLU A 501 -20.15 -35.01 -22.31
C GLU A 501 -20.91 -33.73 -21.88
N HIS A 502 -20.37 -32.54 -22.21
CA HIS A 502 -20.96 -31.27 -21.80
C HIS A 502 -22.24 -30.98 -22.58
N THR A 503 -23.30 -30.61 -21.85
CA THR A 503 -24.59 -30.20 -22.44
C THR A 503 -25.06 -28.91 -21.80
N GLY A 504 -25.63 -28.03 -22.63
CA GLY A 504 -26.09 -26.70 -22.21
C GLY A 504 -25.07 -25.59 -22.50
N PRO A 505 -25.20 -24.44 -21.81
CA PRO A 505 -24.34 -23.27 -22.02
C PRO A 505 -22.87 -23.58 -21.74
N ILE A 506 -21.98 -22.93 -22.48
CA ILE A 506 -20.53 -23.04 -22.36
C ILE A 506 -19.87 -21.81 -21.73
N VAL A 507 -20.52 -20.64 -21.74
CA VAL A 507 -19.92 -19.40 -21.23
C VAL A 507 -20.97 -18.39 -20.75
N ASP A 508 -20.70 -17.76 -19.60
CA ASP A 508 -21.38 -16.54 -19.16
C ASP A 508 -20.63 -15.33 -19.71
N VAL A 509 -21.33 -14.38 -20.33
CA VAL A 509 -20.74 -13.16 -20.88
C VAL A 509 -21.46 -11.92 -20.39
N ALA A 510 -20.75 -10.80 -20.31
CA ALA A 510 -21.33 -9.49 -20.07
C ALA A 510 -20.64 -8.42 -20.92
N ALA A 511 -21.45 -7.55 -21.51
CA ALA A 511 -21.02 -6.37 -22.22
C ALA A 511 -21.34 -5.12 -21.41
N THR A 512 -20.44 -4.14 -21.44
CA THR A 512 -20.60 -2.89 -20.71
C THR A 512 -20.25 -1.70 -21.59
N GLY A 513 -20.98 -0.61 -21.40
CA GLY A 513 -20.69 0.69 -22.03
C GLY A 513 -20.53 1.78 -20.99
N HIS A 514 -19.52 2.61 -21.16
CA HIS A 514 -19.25 3.74 -20.26
C HIS A 514 -19.38 5.07 -21.00
N TYR A 515 -20.31 5.90 -20.54
CA TYR A 515 -20.65 7.19 -21.14
C TYR A 515 -19.96 8.32 -20.37
N PHE A 516 -18.68 8.55 -20.65
CA PHE A 516 -17.90 9.59 -19.95
C PHE A 516 -18.18 11.02 -20.43
N PHE A 517 -18.77 11.16 -21.62
CA PHE A 517 -18.92 12.43 -22.33
C PHE A 517 -20.31 12.55 -22.96
N GLY A 518 -20.67 13.77 -23.34
CA GLY A 518 -21.93 14.07 -24.02
C GLY A 518 -23.17 14.04 -23.11
N PRO A 519 -24.38 14.13 -23.71
CA PRO A 519 -25.65 14.19 -22.98
C PRO A 519 -25.89 12.97 -22.10
N SER A 520 -25.51 11.78 -22.60
CA SER A 520 -25.61 10.51 -21.89
C SER A 520 -24.77 10.40 -20.60
N LYS A 521 -23.84 11.34 -20.34
CA LYS A 521 -22.92 11.24 -19.18
C LYS A 521 -23.63 11.27 -17.83
N ASN A 522 -24.53 12.22 -17.64
CA ASN A 522 -25.22 12.42 -16.38
C ASN A 522 -26.64 12.90 -16.66
N THR A 523 -27.64 12.14 -16.22
CA THR A 523 -29.05 12.56 -16.19
C THR A 523 -29.26 13.73 -15.24
N GLU A 524 -30.35 14.48 -15.39
CA GLU A 524 -30.63 15.64 -14.53
C GLU A 524 -30.73 15.25 -13.05
N ASP A 525 -31.45 14.17 -12.74
CA ASP A 525 -31.59 13.69 -11.36
C ASP A 525 -30.25 13.20 -10.80
N PHE A 526 -29.42 12.55 -11.62
CA PHE A 526 -28.09 12.17 -11.18
C PHE A 526 -27.22 13.39 -10.87
N ARG A 527 -27.30 14.47 -11.67
CA ARG A 527 -26.59 15.73 -11.38
C ARG A 527 -27.05 16.36 -10.06
N LYS A 528 -28.35 16.29 -9.74
CA LYS A 528 -28.87 16.78 -8.45
C LYS A 528 -28.23 16.03 -7.29
N ILE A 529 -28.14 14.70 -7.36
CA ILE A 529 -27.48 13.88 -6.34
C ILE A 529 -26.00 14.25 -6.22
N ILE A 530 -25.27 14.34 -7.34
CA ILE A 530 -23.85 14.72 -7.31
C ILE A 530 -23.65 16.11 -6.69
N SER A 531 -24.58 17.05 -6.89
CA SER A 531 -24.48 18.42 -6.35
C SER A 531 -24.66 18.51 -4.83
N GLN A 532 -25.23 17.48 -4.19
CA GLN A 532 -25.40 17.41 -2.73
C GLN A 532 -24.11 17.01 -2.01
N PHE A 533 -23.11 16.48 -2.73
CA PHE A 533 -21.86 16.05 -2.13
C PHE A 533 -21.09 17.24 -1.52
N PRO A 534 -20.55 17.09 -0.30
CA PRO A 534 -19.88 18.17 0.39
C PRO A 534 -18.53 18.55 -0.26
N PRO A 535 -18.01 19.77 -0.03
CA PRO A 535 -16.85 20.31 -0.74
C PRO A 535 -15.52 19.59 -0.46
N TRP A 536 -15.46 18.77 0.59
CA TRP A 536 -14.31 17.92 0.91
C TRP A 536 -14.32 16.58 0.14
N THR A 537 -15.24 16.39 -0.80
CA THR A 537 -15.29 15.22 -1.68
C THR A 537 -14.76 15.53 -3.08
N ALA A 538 -14.28 14.49 -3.75
CA ALA A 538 -13.95 14.50 -5.17
C ALA A 538 -14.77 13.43 -5.88
N VAL A 539 -15.86 13.86 -6.51
CA VAL A 539 -16.81 12.96 -7.17
C VAL A 539 -16.49 12.83 -8.65
N THR A 540 -16.33 11.59 -9.12
CA THR A 540 -16.28 11.24 -10.53
C THR A 540 -17.57 10.51 -10.88
N SER A 541 -18.31 11.02 -11.86
CA SER A 541 -19.61 10.46 -12.23
C SER A 541 -19.74 10.24 -13.74
N TRP A 542 -20.41 9.16 -14.13
CA TRP A 542 -20.77 8.82 -15.50
C TRP A 542 -21.97 7.87 -15.52
N SER A 543 -22.66 7.73 -16.66
CA SER A 543 -23.66 6.68 -16.85
C SER A 543 -23.02 5.45 -17.47
N ALA A 544 -23.55 4.26 -17.17
CA ALA A 544 -23.07 3.02 -17.76
C ALA A 544 -24.18 2.00 -18.00
N SER A 545 -23.94 1.09 -18.93
CA SER A 545 -24.78 -0.08 -19.15
C SER A 545 -24.03 -1.35 -18.79
N TYR A 546 -24.77 -2.33 -18.28
CA TYR A 546 -24.35 -3.72 -18.10
C TYR A 546 -25.43 -4.61 -18.71
N GLU A 547 -25.03 -5.51 -19.59
CA GLU A 547 -25.92 -6.47 -20.21
C GLU A 547 -25.25 -7.84 -20.23
N SER A 548 -25.91 -8.88 -19.73
CA SER A 548 -25.33 -10.21 -19.60
C SER A 548 -26.14 -11.29 -20.29
N TRP A 549 -25.46 -12.30 -20.82
CA TRP A 549 -26.03 -13.46 -21.49
C TRP A 549 -25.35 -14.75 -21.05
N VAL A 550 -26.08 -15.85 -21.21
CA VAL A 550 -25.60 -17.22 -21.00
C VAL A 550 -25.59 -17.90 -22.37
N PHE A 551 -24.43 -18.32 -22.88
CA PHE A 551 -24.30 -18.88 -24.24
C PHE A 551 -23.87 -20.34 -24.25
#